data_AF-A0A530LHP2-F1
#
_entry.id   AF-A0A530LHP2-F1
#
_cell.length_a   1.000
_cell.length_b   1.000
_cell.length_c   1.000
_cell.angle_alpha   90.00
_cell.angle_beta   90.00
_cell.angle_gamma   90.00
#
_symmetry.space_group_name_H-M   'P 1'
#
loop_
_entity.id
_entity.type
_entity.pdbx_description
1 polymer ?
#
loop_
_entity_poly.entity_id
_entity_poly.type
_entity_poly.pdbx_seq_one_letter_code
_entity_poly.pdbx_strand_id
1 'polypeptide(L)'
;ALVLSFPVWNFGYPAILKGFFDRVFLPGVSFKLVDGKVQPSLHNIRKVVAVTTYGGSRFRAMLMGDPPRKLVKRVLRATIKPSGSVSYLAQYSMNLSTDEKRTRFVAKVAARMDAF
;
A
#
# COMPACT_ATOMS: atom_id res chain seq x y z
N ALA A 1 -7.16 11.44 3.48
CA ALA A 1 -6.40 10.52 2.60
C ALA A 1 -5.68 9.50 3.46
N LEU A 2 -5.09 8.44 2.89
CA LEU A 2 -4.26 7.47 3.60
C LEU A 2 -2.91 7.30 2.89
N VAL A 3 -1.81 7.49 3.62
CA VAL A 3 -0.44 7.30 3.12
C VAL A 3 0.19 6.15 3.90
N LEU A 4 0.65 5.13 3.19
CA LEU A 4 1.40 4.01 3.76
C LEU A 4 2.86 4.14 3.38
N SER A 5 3.77 4.17 4.35
CA SER A 5 5.21 4.18 4.12
C SER A 5 5.85 3.00 4.83
N PHE A 6 6.37 2.03 4.09
CA PHE A 6 6.91 0.80 4.70
C PHE A 6 7.92 0.07 3.79
N PRO A 7 8.95 -0.58 4.35
CA PRO A 7 9.74 -1.57 3.62
C PRO A 7 8.96 -2.88 3.46
N VAL A 8 9.20 -3.63 2.39
CA VAL A 8 8.66 -4.98 2.21
C VAL A 8 9.55 -6.00 2.90
N TRP A 9 8.99 -6.75 3.84
CA TRP A 9 9.67 -7.81 4.58
C TRP A 9 8.99 -9.15 4.31
N ASN A 10 9.78 -10.18 3.97
CA ASN A 10 9.25 -11.51 3.62
C ASN A 10 8.11 -11.47 2.59
N PHE A 11 8.25 -10.62 1.56
CA PHE A 11 7.20 -10.38 0.54
C PHE A 11 5.85 -9.93 1.14
N GLY A 12 5.86 -9.32 2.32
CA GLY A 12 4.69 -8.87 3.06
C GLY A 12 4.89 -7.49 3.70
N TYR A 13 3.93 -7.10 4.53
CA TYR A 13 4.07 -5.93 5.40
C TYR A 13 5.03 -6.23 6.57
N PRO A 14 5.71 -5.21 7.12
CA PRO A 14 6.32 -5.32 8.44
C PRO A 14 5.26 -5.74 9.47
N ALA A 15 5.66 -6.55 10.45
CA ALA A 15 4.74 -7.14 11.43
C ALA A 15 3.89 -6.07 12.14
N ILE A 16 4.49 -4.91 12.48
CA ILE A 16 3.77 -3.79 13.09
C ILE A 16 2.65 -3.23 12.19
N LEU A 17 2.89 -3.13 10.88
CA LEU A 17 1.88 -2.64 9.93
C LEU A 17 0.80 -3.69 9.69
N LYS A 18 1.17 -4.98 9.62
CA LYS A 18 0.19 -6.06 9.58
C LYS A 18 -0.69 -6.05 10.83
N GLY A 19 -0.10 -5.90 12.01
CA GLY A 19 -0.81 -5.79 13.28
C GLY A 19 -1.74 -4.58 13.34
N PHE A 20 -1.36 -3.44 12.75
CA PHE A 20 -2.26 -2.29 12.61
C PHE A 20 -3.51 -2.65 11.80
N PHE A 21 -3.36 -3.28 10.63
CA PHE A 21 -4.52 -3.72 9.85
C PHE A 21 -5.38 -4.71 10.65
N ASP A 22 -4.78 -5.69 11.31
CA ASP A 22 -5.53 -6.71 12.06
C ASP A 22 -6.27 -6.16 13.28
N ARG A 23 -5.78 -5.08 13.88
CA ARG A 23 -6.35 -4.50 15.10
C ARG A 23 -7.25 -3.30 14.86
N VAL A 24 -7.13 -2.64 13.71
CA VAL A 24 -7.88 -1.42 13.38
C VAL A 24 -8.92 -1.66 12.28
N PHE A 25 -8.65 -2.55 11.33
CA PHE A 25 -9.58 -2.84 10.23
C PHE A 25 -10.58 -3.92 10.65
N LEU A 26 -11.37 -3.58 11.67
CA LEU A 26 -12.36 -4.46 12.30
C LEU A 26 -13.80 -4.10 11.85
N PRO A 27 -14.78 -5.00 12.09
CA PRO A 27 -16.19 -4.70 11.92
C PRO A 27 -16.61 -3.45 12.71
N GLY A 28 -17.43 -2.60 12.10
CA GLY A 28 -17.87 -1.32 12.67
C GLY A 28 -16.88 -0.16 12.43
N VAL A 29 -15.63 -0.46 12.08
CA VAL A 29 -14.62 0.57 11.74
C VAL A 29 -14.42 0.63 10.24
N SER A 30 -13.88 -0.43 9.65
CA SER A 30 -13.47 -0.44 8.23
C SER A 30 -14.48 -1.06 7.27
N PHE A 31 -15.35 -1.91 7.81
CA PHE A 31 -16.47 -2.50 7.11
C PHE A 31 -17.60 -2.81 8.08
N LYS A 32 -18.79 -3.06 7.55
CA LYS A 32 -19.96 -3.57 8.26
C LYS A 32 -20.32 -4.95 7.73
N LEU A 33 -20.95 -5.77 8.57
CA LEU A 33 -21.59 -7.01 8.13
C LEU A 33 -23.09 -6.73 8.01
N VAL A 34 -23.62 -6.83 6.80
CA VAL A 34 -25.04 -6.63 6.50
C VAL A 34 -25.51 -7.88 5.76
N ASP A 35 -26.47 -8.60 6.33
CA ASP A 35 -26.98 -9.88 5.80
C ASP A 35 -25.86 -10.90 5.52
N GLY A 36 -24.91 -11.00 6.45
CA GLY A 36 -23.74 -11.89 6.33
C GLY A 36 -22.69 -11.46 5.30
N LYS A 37 -22.89 -10.33 4.61
CA LYS A 37 -21.97 -9.81 3.58
C LYS A 37 -21.15 -8.64 4.11
N VAL A 38 -19.88 -8.62 3.72
CA VAL A 38 -18.96 -7.51 4.02
C VAL A 38 -19.30 -6.30 3.16
N GLN A 39 -19.60 -5.17 3.79
CA GLN A 39 -19.79 -3.88 3.13
C GLN A 39 -18.72 -2.88 3.61
N PRO A 40 -17.90 -2.29 2.73
CA PRO A 40 -16.88 -1.32 3.11
C PRO A 40 -17.49 -0.04 3.69
N SER A 41 -16.81 0.59 4.65
CA SER A 41 -17.29 1.81 5.31
C SER A 41 -16.32 2.98 5.31
N LEU A 42 -15.06 2.82 4.85
CA LEU A 42 -14.06 3.89 4.83
C LEU A 42 -14.22 4.85 3.63
N HIS A 43 -15.45 5.21 3.29
CA HIS A 43 -15.78 6.06 2.14
C HIS A 43 -15.40 7.55 2.34
N ASN A 44 -15.01 7.93 3.56
CA ASN A 44 -14.34 9.21 3.83
C ASN A 44 -12.93 9.26 3.22
N ILE A 45 -12.28 8.10 3.02
CA ILE A 45 -10.98 8.02 2.35
C ILE A 45 -11.18 8.09 0.84
N ARG A 46 -10.67 9.15 0.21
CA ARG A 46 -10.76 9.37 -1.25
C ARG A 46 -9.47 9.10 -2.01
N LYS A 47 -8.34 9.04 -1.31
CA LYS A 47 -7.02 8.88 -1.93
C LYS A 47 -6.15 8.01 -1.02
N VAL A 48 -5.51 7.01 -1.61
CA VAL A 48 -4.54 6.11 -0.96
C VAL A 48 -3.25 6.08 -1.76
N VAL A 49 -2.12 6.17 -1.08
CA VAL A 49 -0.81 5.93 -1.69
C VAL A 49 0.04 5.07 -0.78
N ALA A 50 0.68 4.06 -1.36
CA ALA A 50 1.75 3.33 -0.71
C ALA A 50 3.09 3.76 -1.31
N VAL A 51 4.01 4.18 -0.46
CA VAL A 51 5.42 4.43 -0.75
C VAL A 51 6.20 3.31 -0.09
N THR A 52 6.85 2.47 -0.88
CA THR A 52 7.47 1.26 -0.36
C THR A 52 8.80 0.96 -1.02
N THR A 53 9.59 0.15 -0.34
CA THR A 53 10.92 -0.26 -0.78
C THR A 53 11.05 -1.77 -0.69
N TYR A 54 11.65 -2.37 -1.71
CA TYR A 54 11.92 -3.81 -1.78
C TYR A 54 13.44 -4.02 -1.83
N GLY A 55 13.93 -4.93 -0.99
CA GLY A 55 15.34 -5.36 -1.06
C GLY A 55 15.70 -6.01 -2.39
N GLY A 56 14.81 -6.88 -2.89
CA GLY A 56 15.00 -7.63 -4.15
C GLY A 56 14.45 -6.94 -5.39
N SER A 57 14.71 -7.56 -6.56
CA SER A 57 14.26 -7.06 -7.85
C SER A 57 12.73 -7.13 -8.01
N ARG A 58 12.19 -6.32 -8.92
CA ARG A 58 10.76 -6.33 -9.27
C ARG A 58 10.33 -7.70 -9.82
N PHE A 59 11.18 -8.37 -10.58
CA PHE A 59 10.88 -9.70 -11.14
C PHE A 59 10.71 -10.74 -10.03
N ARG A 60 11.63 -10.78 -9.04
CA ARG A 60 11.51 -11.68 -7.90
C ARG A 60 10.25 -11.41 -7.07
N ALA A 61 9.92 -10.14 -6.83
CA ALA A 61 8.68 -9.77 -6.15
C ALA A 61 7.44 -10.25 -6.94
N MET A 62 7.46 -10.13 -8.27
CA MET A 62 6.37 -10.61 -9.14
C MET A 62 6.23 -12.13 -9.11
N LEU A 63 7.33 -12.89 -9.14
CA LEU A 63 7.30 -14.35 -9.03
C LEU A 63 6.66 -14.81 -7.72
N MET A 64 6.89 -14.09 -6.62
CA MET A 64 6.24 -14.36 -5.33
C MET A 64 4.83 -13.74 -5.23
N GLY A 65 4.30 -13.23 -6.35
CA GLY A 65 2.94 -12.70 -6.48
C GLY A 65 2.76 -11.23 -6.08
N ASP A 66 3.79 -10.56 -5.57
CA ASP A 66 3.78 -9.18 -5.06
C ASP A 66 2.59 -8.89 -4.09
N PRO A 67 2.46 -9.63 -2.97
CA PRO A 67 1.31 -9.53 -2.07
C PRO A 67 1.01 -8.11 -1.55
N PRO A 68 1.99 -7.30 -1.08
CA PRO A 68 1.71 -5.97 -0.55
C PRO A 68 1.10 -5.05 -1.60
N ARG A 69 1.55 -5.16 -2.87
CA ARG A 69 0.94 -4.41 -3.97
C ARG A 69 -0.49 -4.85 -4.23
N LYS A 70 -0.78 -6.15 -4.21
CA LYS A 70 -2.14 -6.67 -4.39
C LYS A 70 -3.06 -6.23 -3.25
N LEU A 71 -2.61 -6.30 -2.01
CA LEU A 71 -3.36 -5.87 -0.83
C LEU A 71 -3.72 -4.37 -0.92
N VAL A 72 -2.75 -3.50 -1.23
CA VAL A 72 -3.04 -2.06 -1.39
C VAL A 72 -3.95 -1.79 -2.59
N LYS A 73 -3.64 -2.34 -3.77
CA LYS A 73 -4.38 -2.01 -5.00
C LYS A 73 -5.75 -2.68 -5.11
N ARG A 74 -6.02 -3.73 -4.34
CA ARG A 74 -7.28 -4.49 -4.41
C ARG A 74 -8.08 -4.39 -3.12
N VAL A 75 -7.51 -4.82 -1.99
CA VAL A 75 -8.23 -4.84 -0.71
C VAL A 75 -8.51 -3.43 -0.24
N LEU A 76 -7.48 -2.58 -0.09
CA LEU A 76 -7.72 -1.19 0.35
C LEU A 76 -8.53 -0.40 -0.68
N ARG A 77 -8.35 -0.66 -1.98
CA ARG A 77 -9.18 -0.06 -3.04
C ARG A 77 -10.67 -0.36 -2.86
N ALA A 78 -11.02 -1.56 -2.43
CA ALA A 78 -12.40 -1.97 -2.17
C ALA A 78 -12.94 -1.41 -0.85
N THR A 79 -12.09 -1.09 0.12
CA THR A 79 -12.49 -0.54 1.43
C THR A 79 -12.78 0.96 1.40
N ILE A 80 -12.13 1.71 0.51
CA ILE A 80 -12.27 3.17 0.41
C ILE A 80 -13.44 3.59 -0.51
N LYS A 81 -13.64 4.91 -0.70
CA LYS A 81 -14.65 5.43 -1.61
C LYS A 81 -14.52 4.81 -3.02
N PRO A 82 -15.61 4.37 -3.67
CA PRO A 82 -15.56 3.77 -5.00
C PRO A 82 -14.90 4.65 -6.08
N SER A 83 -15.05 5.96 -6.02
CA SER A 83 -14.38 6.91 -6.93
C SER A 83 -12.98 7.33 -6.46
N GLY A 84 -12.48 6.78 -5.35
CA GLY A 84 -11.18 7.12 -4.78
C GLY A 84 -10.01 6.58 -5.60
N SER A 85 -8.88 7.28 -5.54
CA SER A 85 -7.66 6.90 -6.24
C SER A 85 -6.71 6.09 -5.35
N VAL A 86 -6.00 5.13 -5.95
CA VAL A 86 -4.99 4.30 -5.26
C VAL A 86 -3.70 4.31 -6.06
N SER A 87 -2.58 4.58 -5.41
CA SER A 87 -1.25 4.57 -6.03
C SER A 87 -0.25 3.75 -5.24
N TYR A 88 0.74 3.22 -5.95
CA TYR A 88 1.76 2.34 -5.37
C TYR A 88 3.11 2.68 -5.97
N LEU A 89 3.91 3.42 -5.20
CA LEU A 89 5.26 3.84 -5.54
C LEU A 89 6.23 2.89 -4.86
N ALA A 90 6.99 2.16 -5.67
CA ALA A 90 7.92 1.16 -5.17
C ALA A 90 9.32 1.40 -5.72
N GLN A 91 10.30 1.42 -4.83
CA GLN A 91 11.71 1.28 -5.19
C GLN A 91 12.13 -0.17 -5.02
N TYR A 92 12.73 -0.75 -6.06
CA TYR A 92 13.20 -2.14 -6.06
C TYR A 92 14.71 -2.22 -5.99
N SER A 93 15.21 -3.42 -5.68
CA SER A 93 16.64 -3.71 -5.59
C SER A 93 17.37 -2.76 -4.64
N MET A 94 16.77 -2.46 -3.48
CA MET A 94 17.36 -1.54 -2.50
C MET A 94 18.74 -1.97 -2.05
N ASN A 95 19.01 -3.28 -2.01
CA ASN A 95 20.31 -3.84 -1.65
C ASN A 95 21.44 -3.42 -2.62
N LEU A 96 21.09 -3.01 -3.85
CA LEU A 96 22.01 -2.60 -4.92
C LEU A 96 21.68 -1.19 -5.43
N SER A 97 21.00 -0.38 -4.61
CA SER A 97 20.55 0.95 -5.01
C SER A 97 21.70 1.95 -4.97
N THR A 98 21.77 2.80 -5.99
CA THR A 98 22.73 3.92 -6.07
C THR A 98 22.07 5.20 -5.56
N ASP A 99 22.87 6.23 -5.23
CA ASP A 99 22.33 7.55 -4.87
C ASP A 99 21.44 8.12 -5.97
N GLU A 100 21.86 8.02 -7.24
CA GLU A 100 21.04 8.49 -8.37
C GLU A 100 19.65 7.82 -8.39
N LYS A 101 19.60 6.49 -8.18
CA LYS A 101 18.32 5.75 -8.12
C LYS A 101 17.47 6.18 -6.94
N ARG A 102 18.07 6.43 -5.77
CA ARG A 102 17.38 6.93 -4.58
C ARG A 102 16.82 8.34 -4.81
N THR A 103 17.64 9.27 -5.30
CA THR A 103 17.25 10.64 -5.61
C THR A 103 16.11 10.69 -6.61
N ARG A 104 16.20 9.91 -7.70
CA ARG A 104 15.12 9.80 -8.70
C ARG A 104 13.82 9.27 -8.09
N PHE A 105 13.90 8.29 -7.19
CA PHE A 105 12.71 7.75 -6.53
C PHE A 105 12.09 8.79 -5.57
N VAL A 106 12.90 9.49 -4.78
CA VAL A 106 12.43 10.56 -3.88
C VAL A 106 11.75 11.67 -4.67
N ALA A 107 12.36 12.14 -5.77
CA ALA A 107 11.76 13.14 -6.66
C ALA A 107 10.42 12.68 -7.23
N LYS A 108 10.31 11.40 -7.66
CA LYS A 108 9.05 10.81 -8.09
C LYS A 108 7.99 10.78 -6.99
N VAL A 109 8.38 10.48 -5.75
CA VAL A 109 7.47 10.50 -4.60
C VAL A 109 6.99 11.93 -4.34
N ALA A 110 7.90 12.90 -4.29
CA ALA A 110 7.58 14.32 -4.10
C ALA A 110 6.57 14.81 -5.14
N ALA A 111 6.88 14.66 -6.43
CA ALA A 111 5.97 15.07 -7.51
C ALA A 111 4.58 14.39 -7.43
N ARG A 112 4.52 13.13 -6.98
CA ARG A 112 3.24 12.44 -6.80
C ARG A 112 2.45 12.96 -5.60
N MET A 113 3.15 13.39 -4.53
CA MET A 113 2.56 13.94 -3.30
C MET A 113 2.09 15.37 -3.48
N ASP A 114 2.79 16.19 -4.26
CA ASP A 114 2.36 17.55 -4.60
C ASP A 114 1.02 17.56 -5.36
N ALA A 115 0.77 16.52 -6.16
CA ALA A 115 -0.51 16.30 -6.85
C ALA A 115 -1.51 15.41 -6.07
N PHE A 116 -1.23 15.06 -4.82
CA PHE A 116 -2.01 14.08 -4.04
C PHE A 116 -3.19 14.67 -3.27
#